data_AF-A0A9W4NYP4-F1
#
_entry.id   AF-A0A9W4NYP4-F1
#
_cell.length_a   1.000
_cell.length_b   1.000
_cell.length_c   1.000
_cell.angle_alpha   90.00
_cell.angle_beta   90.00
_cell.angle_gamma   90.00
#
_symmetry.space_group_name_H-M   'P 1'
#
loop_
_entity.id
_entity.type
_entity.pdbx_description
1 polymer ?
#
loop_
_entity_poly.entity_id
_entity_poly.type
_entity_poly.pdbx_seq_one_letter_code
_entity_poly.pdbx_strand_id
1 'polypeptide(L)'
;MSDLHLEVNQQYSFEFPVSSKYLILAGDIGQLQDYNEYLSLLRRHTNNFEIVFLVLGNHEFYNQSIESGLEIARRLEREPSLHGRLFILHQQRYDIPGTRVTVYGCTLWSHIPNDARDIIYAKIRDSKHIQEWSPEKHNSAHLSDLAWLRRELQVIQRENDKSLRKSDIRSVIVVTHHAPSLGRASSPQHAQNPWSSAFGTDILSNGCWDSVNAWIFGHAFHKRVQGEGNQGHQQSTGIRTSVE
;
A
#
# COMPACT_ATOMS: atom_id res chain seq x y z
N MET A 1 -5.68 -7.30 1.58
CA MET A 1 -6.73 -6.45 2.18
C MET A 1 -6.28 -5.01 2.12
N SER A 2 -7.18 -4.05 1.96
CA SER A 2 -6.90 -2.61 1.96
C SER A 2 -8.19 -1.82 2.20
N ASP A 3 -8.06 -0.53 2.52
CA ASP A 3 -9.17 0.45 2.56
C ASP A 3 -10.32 0.05 3.49
N LEU A 4 -9.99 -0.53 4.65
CA LEU A 4 -10.98 -0.97 5.63
C LEU A 4 -11.49 0.17 6.51
N HIS A 5 -10.66 1.20 6.69
CA HIS A 5 -10.96 2.39 7.48
C HIS A 5 -11.54 2.07 8.87
N LEU A 6 -10.90 1.16 9.61
CA LEU A 6 -11.40 0.68 10.90
C LEU A 6 -11.50 1.80 11.96
N GLU A 7 -10.81 2.93 11.75
CA GLU A 7 -10.91 4.12 12.59
C GLU A 7 -12.30 4.76 12.61
N VAL A 8 -13.08 4.64 11.52
CA VAL A 8 -14.32 5.43 11.33
C VAL A 8 -15.37 5.08 12.39
N ASN A 9 -15.36 3.85 12.89
CA ASN A 9 -16.25 3.37 13.95
C ASN A 9 -15.51 2.58 15.05
N GLN A 10 -14.19 2.77 15.18
CA GLN A 10 -13.33 2.01 16.11
C GLN A 10 -13.48 0.48 15.97
N GLN A 11 -13.62 -0.02 14.74
CA GLN A 11 -13.86 -1.43 14.42
C GLN A 11 -12.57 -2.26 14.36
N TYR A 12 -11.59 -1.93 15.22
CA TYR A 12 -10.33 -2.66 15.27
C TYR A 12 -10.50 -4.13 15.68
N SER A 13 -11.66 -4.57 16.16
CA SER A 13 -12.00 -5.98 16.40
C SER A 13 -12.18 -6.82 15.13
N PHE A 14 -12.07 -6.24 13.92
CA PHE A 14 -12.22 -6.95 12.65
C PHE A 14 -11.26 -8.16 12.53
N GLU A 15 -11.80 -9.30 12.10
CA GLU A 15 -11.04 -10.53 11.88
C GLU A 15 -10.85 -10.81 10.38
N PHE A 16 -9.58 -10.85 9.94
CA PHE A 16 -9.24 -11.27 8.59
C PHE A 16 -9.39 -12.80 8.44
N PRO A 17 -10.09 -13.27 7.40
CA PRO A 17 -10.18 -14.70 7.14
C PRO A 17 -8.78 -15.26 6.83
N VAL A 18 -8.43 -16.37 7.47
CA VAL A 18 -7.15 -17.03 7.28
C VAL A 18 -7.27 -18.01 6.10
N SER A 19 -6.84 -17.57 4.92
CA SER A 19 -6.81 -18.40 3.71
C SER A 19 -5.40 -18.69 3.19
N SER A 20 -4.36 -18.14 3.82
CA SER A 20 -2.96 -18.21 3.40
C SER A 20 -2.01 -18.04 4.58
N LYS A 21 -0.73 -18.36 4.37
CA LYS A 21 0.33 -18.15 5.38
C LYS A 21 0.66 -16.67 5.60
N TYR A 22 0.60 -15.87 4.55
CA TYR A 22 0.98 -14.46 4.58
C TYR A 22 -0.25 -13.57 4.40
N LEU A 23 -0.28 -12.46 5.15
CA LEU A 23 -1.30 -11.42 5.05
C LEU A 23 -0.65 -10.15 4.50
N ILE A 24 -1.26 -9.56 3.47
CA ILE A 24 -0.88 -8.25 2.93
C ILE A 24 -2.00 -7.25 3.25
N LEU A 25 -1.61 -6.19 3.96
CA LEU A 25 -2.41 -5.02 4.29
C LEU A 25 -1.89 -3.84 3.46
N ALA A 26 -2.58 -3.49 2.37
CA ALA A 26 -2.15 -2.52 1.37
C ALA A 26 -2.68 -1.09 1.66
N GLY A 27 -2.54 -0.64 2.90
CA GLY A 27 -2.90 0.69 3.38
C GLY A 27 -4.38 0.92 3.65
N ASP A 28 -4.65 2.03 4.35
CA ASP A 28 -5.96 2.48 4.81
C ASP A 28 -6.70 1.40 5.63
N ILE A 29 -5.99 0.74 6.53
CA ILE A 29 -6.56 -0.23 7.48
C ILE A 29 -7.10 0.49 8.72
N GLY A 30 -6.38 1.49 9.20
CA GLY A 30 -6.65 2.22 10.42
C GLY A 30 -5.76 3.45 10.55
N GLN A 31 -5.72 4.06 11.73
CA GLN A 31 -4.84 5.19 12.05
C GLN A 31 -3.74 4.75 13.02
N LEU A 32 -2.49 5.19 12.77
CA LEU A 32 -1.38 4.87 13.66
C LEU A 32 -1.49 5.54 15.03
N GLN A 33 -2.21 6.66 15.13
CA GLN A 33 -2.46 7.32 16.42
C GLN A 33 -3.34 6.49 17.37
N ASP A 34 -4.16 5.58 16.83
CA ASP A 34 -4.98 4.62 17.61
C ASP A 34 -4.09 3.44 18.07
N TYR A 35 -2.97 3.76 18.72
CA TYR A 35 -1.85 2.83 18.88
C TYR A 35 -2.23 1.50 19.50
N ASN A 36 -3.00 1.52 20.59
CA ASN A 36 -3.31 0.33 21.37
C ASN A 36 -4.30 -0.58 20.63
N GLU A 37 -5.30 0.01 20.00
CA GLU A 37 -6.33 -0.64 19.21
C GLU A 37 -5.72 -1.25 17.96
N TYR A 38 -4.86 -0.49 17.27
CA TYR A 38 -4.19 -0.96 16.07
C TYR A 38 -3.17 -2.05 16.38
N LEU A 39 -2.39 -1.91 17.46
CA LEU A 39 -1.51 -2.97 17.96
C LEU A 39 -2.31 -4.23 18.32
N SER A 40 -3.48 -4.08 18.96
CA SER A 40 -4.34 -5.21 19.30
C SER A 40 -4.88 -5.94 18.07
N LEU A 41 -5.25 -5.21 17.02
CA LEU A 41 -5.60 -5.76 15.71
C LEU A 41 -4.42 -6.54 15.13
N LEU A 42 -3.25 -5.90 14.99
CA LEU A 42 -2.06 -6.50 14.39
C LEU A 42 -1.63 -7.75 15.16
N ARG A 43 -1.68 -7.73 16.50
CA ARG A 43 -1.35 -8.87 17.36
C ARG A 43 -2.20 -10.10 17.07
N ARG A 44 -3.52 -9.92 16.94
CA ARG A 44 -4.43 -11.02 16.58
C ARG A 44 -4.03 -11.65 15.25
N HIS A 45 -3.66 -10.83 14.27
CA HIS A 45 -3.30 -11.31 12.94
C HIS A 45 -1.90 -11.91 12.88
N THR A 46 -0.91 -11.39 13.61
CA THR A 46 0.41 -12.04 13.72
C THR A 46 0.38 -13.39 14.45
N ASN A 47 -0.70 -13.68 15.20
CA ASN A 47 -0.93 -15.00 15.79
C ASN A 47 -1.49 -16.01 14.78
N ASN A 48 -2.22 -15.52 13.77
CA ASN A 48 -2.92 -16.35 12.79
C ASN A 48 -2.16 -16.49 11.46
N PHE A 49 -1.30 -15.52 11.12
CA PHE A 49 -0.48 -15.49 9.92
C PHE A 49 1.01 -15.63 10.28
N GLU A 50 1.77 -16.28 9.41
CA GLU A 50 3.23 -16.43 9.56
C GLU A 50 3.93 -15.09 9.43
N ILE A 51 3.48 -14.26 8.48
CA ILE A 51 3.97 -12.90 8.24
C ILE A 51 2.79 -11.98 7.88
N VAL A 52 2.76 -10.80 8.49
CA VAL A 52 1.87 -9.70 8.14
C VAL A 52 2.70 -8.57 7.53
N PHE A 53 2.45 -8.26 6.26
CA PHE A 53 3.02 -7.10 5.58
C PHE A 53 2.05 -5.93 5.64
N LEU A 54 2.53 -4.76 6.06
CA LEU A 54 1.72 -3.54 6.13
C LEU A 54 2.36 -2.42 5.31
N VAL A 55 1.70 -2.04 4.21
CA VAL A 55 1.95 -0.75 3.56
C VAL A 55 1.10 0.30 4.26
N LEU A 56 1.68 1.45 4.56
CA LEU A 56 0.96 2.59 5.14
C LEU A 56 0.27 3.37 4.03
N GLY A 57 -1.04 3.52 4.14
CA GLY A 57 -1.85 4.40 3.31
C GLY A 57 -1.91 5.82 3.88
N ASN A 58 -2.77 6.66 3.29
CA ASN A 58 -2.86 8.04 3.75
C ASN A 58 -3.61 8.16 5.08
N HIS A 59 -4.57 7.27 5.36
CA HIS A 59 -5.34 7.28 6.61
C HIS A 59 -4.47 6.92 7.81
N GLU A 60 -3.46 6.06 7.66
CA GLU A 60 -2.51 5.75 8.73
C GLU A 60 -1.86 7.01 9.35
N PHE A 61 -1.69 8.07 8.55
CA PHE A 61 -1.05 9.32 8.96
C PHE A 61 -2.01 10.43 9.39
N TYR A 62 -3.32 10.19 9.47
CA TYR A 62 -4.27 11.25 9.85
C TYR A 62 -4.01 11.73 11.28
N ASN A 63 -4.21 13.04 11.49
CA ASN A 63 -4.03 13.79 12.73
C ASN A 63 -2.57 13.88 13.24
N GLN A 64 -1.60 13.53 12.41
CA GLN A 64 -0.17 13.60 12.74
C GLN A 64 0.68 13.93 11.51
N SER A 65 1.97 14.19 11.72
CA SER A 65 2.92 14.33 10.63
C SER A 65 3.34 12.96 10.10
N ILE A 66 3.80 12.90 8.84
CA ILE A 66 4.38 11.67 8.27
C ILE A 66 5.53 11.14 9.12
N GLU A 67 6.39 12.03 9.62
CA GLU A 67 7.57 11.64 10.40
C GLU A 67 7.20 11.01 11.74
N SER A 68 6.24 11.60 12.45
CA SER A 68 5.67 11.02 13.68
C SER A 68 5.02 9.66 13.40
N GLY A 69 4.20 9.57 12.34
CA GLY A 69 3.58 8.30 11.95
C GLY A 69 4.60 7.21 11.61
N LEU A 70 5.66 7.53 10.88
CA LEU A 70 6.72 6.57 10.57
C LEU A 70 7.43 6.07 11.82
N GLU A 71 7.64 6.91 12.82
CA GLU A 71 8.21 6.47 14.10
C GLU A 71 7.28 5.52 14.85
N ILE A 72 5.98 5.82 14.86
CA ILE A 72 4.97 4.91 15.43
C ILE A 72 4.95 3.57 14.69
N ALA A 73 5.01 3.57 13.36
CA ALA A 73 5.04 2.35 12.56
C ALA A 73 6.27 1.49 12.86
N ARG A 74 7.46 2.11 12.96
CA ARG A 74 8.70 1.40 13.38
C ARG A 74 8.59 0.86 14.80
N ARG A 75 7.92 1.58 15.70
CA ARG A 75 7.66 1.11 17.05
C ARG A 75 6.76 -0.13 17.03
N LEU A 76 5.66 -0.11 16.27
CA LEU A 76 4.77 -1.26 16.08
C LEU A 76 5.54 -2.48 15.58
N GLU A 77 6.39 -2.34 14.55
CA GLU A 77 7.19 -3.43 14.00
C GLU A 77 8.07 -4.12 15.06
N ARG A 78 8.53 -3.35 16.06
CA ARG A 78 9.40 -3.81 17.15
C ARG A 78 8.64 -4.29 18.39
N GLU A 79 7.31 -4.21 18.40
CA GLU A 79 6.51 -4.64 19.55
C GLU A 79 6.72 -6.14 19.81
N PRO A 80 7.20 -6.55 21.01
CA PRO A 80 7.48 -7.95 21.31
C PRO A 80 6.25 -8.85 21.15
N SER A 81 5.07 -8.30 21.41
CA SER A 81 3.78 -9.00 21.29
C SER A 81 3.43 -9.43 19.85
N LEU A 82 4.10 -8.87 18.84
CA LEU A 82 3.94 -9.23 17.43
C LEU A 82 4.92 -10.33 16.97
N HIS A 83 5.80 -10.79 17.86
CA HIS A 83 6.72 -11.90 17.63
C HIS A 83 7.63 -11.75 16.40
N GLY A 84 7.94 -10.50 16.00
CA GLY A 84 8.74 -10.21 14.80
C GLY A 84 8.08 -10.64 13.48
N ARG A 85 6.75 -10.74 13.46
CA ARG A 85 5.96 -11.19 12.29
C ARG A 85 5.29 -10.05 11.53
N LEU A 86 5.36 -8.82 12.02
CA LEU A 86 4.93 -7.62 11.30
C LEU A 86 6.11 -7.05 10.53
N PHE A 87 5.90 -6.71 9.26
CA PHE A 87 6.86 -5.95 8.46
C PHE A 87 6.17 -4.72 7.85
N ILE A 88 6.70 -3.54 8.16
CA ILE A 88 6.24 -2.29 7.58
C ILE A 88 6.91 -2.12 6.22
N LEU A 89 6.12 -2.01 5.16
CA LEU A 89 6.60 -1.83 3.80
C LEU A 89 6.59 -0.34 3.45
N HIS A 90 7.66 0.37 3.84
CA HIS A 90 7.89 1.77 3.51
C HIS A 90 9.25 1.92 2.80
N GLN A 91 9.23 1.85 1.47
CA GLN A 91 10.44 1.73 0.65
C GLN A 91 11.30 0.55 1.11
N GLN A 92 10.67 -0.60 1.31
CA GLN A 92 11.29 -1.79 1.86
C GLN A 92 11.13 -3.02 0.96
N ARG A 93 12.20 -3.81 0.91
CA ARG A 93 12.25 -5.15 0.29
C ARG A 93 12.20 -6.20 1.39
N TYR A 94 11.43 -7.26 1.17
CA TYR A 94 11.42 -8.44 2.00
C TYR A 94 11.52 -9.70 1.15
N ASP A 95 12.54 -10.52 1.39
CA ASP A 95 12.72 -11.80 0.72
C ASP A 95 12.15 -12.90 1.62
N ILE A 96 11.07 -13.55 1.18
CA ILE A 96 10.38 -14.56 2.01
C ILE A 96 11.28 -15.80 2.16
N PRO A 97 11.71 -16.15 3.39
CA PRO A 97 12.63 -17.26 3.63
C PRO A 97 12.10 -18.60 3.11
N GLY A 98 12.99 -19.43 2.57
CA GLY A 98 12.62 -20.74 2.01
C GLY A 98 11.80 -20.67 0.72
N THR A 99 11.59 -19.47 0.15
CA THR A 99 10.91 -19.28 -1.13
C THR A 99 11.76 -18.49 -2.12
N ARG A 100 11.27 -18.38 -3.36
CA ARG A 100 11.81 -17.46 -4.37
C ARG A 100 10.99 -16.18 -4.49
N VAL A 101 10.18 -15.83 -3.48
CA VAL A 101 9.31 -14.64 -3.54
C VAL A 101 9.99 -13.45 -2.86
N THR A 102 10.06 -12.33 -3.57
CA THR A 102 10.43 -11.02 -3.02
C THR A 102 9.21 -10.11 -3.03
N VAL A 103 8.98 -9.45 -1.90
CA VAL A 103 7.96 -8.43 -1.73
C VAL A 103 8.63 -7.07 -1.61
N TYR A 104 8.27 -6.14 -2.48
CA TYR A 104 8.58 -4.72 -2.34
C TYR A 104 7.34 -3.99 -1.87
N GLY A 105 7.49 -2.97 -1.04
CA GLY A 105 6.39 -2.04 -0.86
C GLY A 105 6.76 -0.66 -0.36
N CYS A 106 5.88 0.27 -0.72
CA CYS A 106 5.89 1.68 -0.37
C CYS A 106 4.47 2.24 -0.49
N THR A 107 4.21 3.42 0.05
CA THR A 107 2.89 4.07 -0.10
C THR A 107 2.58 4.36 -1.57
N LEU A 108 3.61 4.73 -2.35
CA LEU A 108 3.53 5.20 -3.74
C LEU A 108 2.56 6.37 -3.86
N TRP A 109 2.75 7.42 -3.06
CA TRP A 109 1.93 8.63 -3.14
C TRP A 109 1.65 9.04 -4.58
N SER A 110 0.47 9.55 -4.88
CA SER A 110 0.15 10.00 -6.23
C SER A 110 0.97 11.22 -6.65
N HIS A 111 1.02 11.51 -7.94
CA HIS A 111 1.57 12.74 -8.49
C HIS A 111 0.45 13.76 -8.71
N ILE A 112 0.58 14.93 -8.09
CA ILE A 112 -0.32 16.06 -8.24
C ILE A 112 0.22 16.98 -9.35
N PRO A 113 -0.46 17.11 -10.50
CA PRO A 113 -0.09 18.05 -11.56
C PRO A 113 -0.18 19.51 -11.10
N ASN A 114 0.65 20.38 -11.68
CA ASN A 114 0.69 21.80 -11.29
C ASN A 114 -0.63 22.54 -11.57
N ASP A 115 -1.29 22.21 -12.68
CA ASP A 115 -2.58 22.77 -13.11
C ASP A 115 -3.77 22.29 -12.26
N ALA A 116 -3.64 21.14 -11.59
CA ALA A 116 -4.65 20.62 -10.67
C ALA A 116 -4.34 20.92 -9.19
N ARG A 117 -3.19 21.57 -8.91
CA ARG A 117 -2.61 21.72 -7.56
C ARG A 117 -3.58 22.38 -6.58
N ASP A 118 -4.13 23.55 -6.92
CA ASP A 118 -4.93 24.35 -5.98
C ASP A 118 -6.19 23.62 -5.56
N ILE A 119 -6.82 22.92 -6.50
CA ILE A 119 -8.11 22.32 -6.25
C ILE A 119 -7.97 20.93 -5.63
N ILE A 120 -6.93 20.17 -6.01
CA ILE A 120 -6.54 18.96 -5.28
C ILE A 120 -6.11 19.34 -3.87
N TYR A 121 -5.36 20.42 -3.69
CA TYR A 121 -4.95 20.87 -2.36
C TYR A 121 -6.12 21.33 -1.51
N ALA A 122 -7.07 22.08 -2.07
CA ALA A 122 -8.31 22.42 -1.39
C ALA A 122 -9.06 21.15 -0.97
N LYS A 123 -9.19 20.15 -1.87
CA LYS A 123 -9.83 18.87 -1.54
C LYS A 123 -9.07 18.08 -0.49
N ILE A 124 -7.74 17.97 -0.58
CA ILE A 124 -6.89 17.28 0.41
C ILE A 124 -7.00 17.99 1.76
N ARG A 125 -6.96 19.32 1.78
CA ARG A 125 -7.06 20.10 3.02
C ARG A 125 -8.45 20.03 3.65
N ASP A 126 -9.50 20.05 2.84
CA ASP A 126 -10.89 19.96 3.29
C ASP A 126 -11.28 18.54 3.74
N SER A 127 -10.46 17.52 3.40
CA SER A 127 -10.75 16.11 3.73
C SER A 127 -9.70 15.40 4.58
N LYS A 128 -8.49 15.94 4.80
CA LYS A 128 -7.35 15.17 5.32
C LYS A 128 -6.51 15.94 6.35
N HIS A 129 -6.34 15.33 7.53
CA HIS A 129 -5.68 15.87 8.72
C HIS A 129 -4.18 15.50 8.85
N ILE A 130 -3.45 15.24 7.75
CA ILE A 130 -1.99 15.02 7.85
C ILE A 130 -1.33 16.37 8.13
N GLN A 131 -0.68 16.48 9.28
CA GLN A 131 -0.10 17.73 9.74
C GLN A 131 1.04 18.17 8.81
N GLU A 132 1.02 19.45 8.44
CA GLU A 132 2.04 20.10 7.61
C GLU A 132 2.28 19.42 6.25
N TRP A 133 1.27 18.74 5.69
CA TRP A 133 1.39 18.03 4.41
C TRP A 133 1.03 18.92 3.23
N SER A 134 2.06 19.42 2.54
CA SER A 134 1.89 20.27 1.36
C SER A 134 1.95 19.46 0.05
N PRO A 135 1.46 19.99 -1.09
CA PRO A 135 1.56 19.29 -2.37
C PRO A 135 3.01 19.09 -2.82
N GLU A 136 3.94 19.97 -2.42
CA GLU A 136 5.38 19.79 -2.64
C GLU A 136 5.90 18.55 -1.91
N LYS A 137 5.52 18.38 -0.64
CA LYS A 137 5.89 17.21 0.17
C LYS A 137 5.28 15.92 -0.41
N HIS A 138 4.00 15.99 -0.83
CA HIS A 138 3.32 14.88 -1.50
C HIS A 138 4.04 14.42 -2.77
N ASN A 139 4.33 15.35 -3.69
CA ASN A 139 5.04 15.02 -4.93
C ASN A 139 6.49 14.58 -4.68
N SER A 140 7.15 15.13 -3.65
CA SER A 140 8.50 14.70 -3.26
C SER A 140 8.49 13.25 -2.74
N ALA A 141 7.47 12.87 -1.96
CA ALA A 141 7.28 11.51 -1.50
C ALA A 141 6.97 10.55 -2.66
N HIS A 142 6.13 10.95 -3.63
CA HIS A 142 5.90 10.20 -4.86
C HIS A 142 7.21 9.91 -5.61
N LEU A 143 8.03 10.96 -5.84
CA LEU A 143 9.30 10.82 -6.55
C LEU A 143 10.28 9.93 -5.80
N SER A 144 10.32 10.04 -4.47
CA SER A 144 11.15 9.19 -3.60
C SER A 144 10.75 7.71 -3.74
N ASP A 145 9.46 7.41 -3.60
CA ASP A 145 8.92 6.05 -3.72
C ASP A 145 9.20 5.45 -5.11
N LEU A 146 8.98 6.23 -6.17
CA LEU A 146 9.18 5.80 -7.54
C LEU A 146 10.67 5.56 -7.87
N ALA A 147 11.55 6.46 -7.42
CA ALA A 147 12.99 6.33 -7.63
C ALA A 147 13.55 5.10 -6.89
N TRP A 148 13.13 4.91 -5.63
CA TRP A 148 13.46 3.73 -4.86
C TRP A 148 13.01 2.45 -5.56
N LEU A 149 11.73 2.36 -5.93
CA LEU A 149 11.17 1.15 -6.54
C LEU A 149 11.87 0.80 -7.86
N ARG A 150 12.12 1.78 -8.73
CA ARG A 150 12.87 1.57 -9.98
C ARG A 150 14.27 1.03 -9.73
N ARG A 151 14.99 1.60 -8.76
CA ARG A 151 16.34 1.15 -8.40
C ARG A 151 16.32 -0.29 -7.92
N GLU A 152 15.42 -0.63 -6.99
CA GLU A 152 15.34 -1.98 -6.43
C GLU A 152 14.92 -3.03 -7.47
N LEU A 153 14.01 -2.68 -8.38
CA LEU A 153 13.62 -3.57 -9.48
C LEU A 153 14.76 -3.81 -10.48
N GLN A 154 15.63 -2.81 -10.71
CA GLN A 154 16.83 -3.03 -11.50
C GLN A 154 17.82 -3.97 -10.79
N VAL A 155 17.92 -3.89 -9.46
CA VAL A 155 18.79 -4.78 -8.68
C VAL A 155 18.32 -6.23 -8.80
N ILE A 156 17.03 -6.51 -8.52
CA ILE A 156 16.49 -7.88 -8.62
C ILE A 156 16.50 -8.40 -10.05
N GLN A 157 16.28 -7.54 -11.06
CA GLN A 157 16.42 -7.95 -12.46
C GLN A 157 17.84 -8.46 -12.72
N ARG A 158 18.88 -7.72 -12.30
CA ARG A 158 20.28 -8.16 -12.43
C ARG A 158 20.59 -9.42 -11.61
N GLU A 159 19.95 -9.62 -10.46
CA GLU A 159 20.05 -10.86 -9.68
C GLU A 159 19.44 -12.05 -10.46
N ASN A 160 18.27 -11.83 -11.06
CA ASN A 160 17.57 -12.82 -11.87
C ASN A 160 18.32 -13.14 -13.18
N ASP A 161 18.89 -12.15 -13.86
CA ASP A 161 19.67 -12.35 -15.10
C ASP A 161 20.94 -13.19 -14.86
N LYS A 162 21.50 -13.15 -13.65
CA LYS A 162 22.66 -13.96 -13.25
C LYS A 162 22.29 -15.39 -12.85
N SER A 163 21.00 -15.71 -12.74
CA SER A 163 20.55 -17.03 -12.29
C SER A 163 20.72 -18.06 -13.40
N LEU A 164 21.48 -19.14 -13.12
CA LEU A 164 21.77 -20.19 -14.09
C LEU A 164 20.61 -21.17 -14.31
N ARG A 165 19.70 -21.28 -13.34
CA ARG A 165 18.51 -22.12 -13.44
C ARG A 165 17.27 -21.27 -13.29
N LYS A 166 16.21 -21.62 -14.04
CA LYS A 166 14.91 -20.97 -13.93
C LYS A 166 14.32 -21.04 -12.50
N SER A 167 14.64 -22.10 -11.74
CA SER A 167 14.22 -22.26 -10.34
C SER A 167 14.95 -21.33 -9.35
N ASP A 168 16.00 -20.64 -9.79
CA ASP A 168 16.73 -19.67 -8.98
C ASP A 168 16.20 -18.23 -9.17
N ILE A 169 15.43 -17.99 -10.23
CA ILE A 169 14.78 -16.71 -10.53
C ILE A 169 13.75 -16.40 -9.46
N ARG A 170 13.81 -15.18 -8.92
CA ARG A 170 12.89 -14.68 -7.91
C ARG A 170 11.62 -14.14 -8.56
N SER A 171 10.47 -14.55 -8.00
CA SER A 171 9.17 -13.97 -8.28
C SER A 171 9.01 -12.68 -7.49
N VAL A 172 8.69 -11.58 -8.17
CA VAL A 172 8.60 -10.24 -7.59
C VAL A 172 7.15 -9.84 -7.40
N ILE A 173 6.81 -9.44 -6.18
CA ILE A 173 5.54 -8.84 -5.80
C ILE A 173 5.81 -7.40 -5.39
N VAL A 174 5.03 -6.46 -5.93
CA VAL A 174 5.02 -5.06 -5.47
C VAL A 174 3.72 -4.80 -4.75
N VAL A 175 3.78 -4.17 -3.59
CA VAL A 175 2.62 -3.77 -2.79
C VAL A 175 2.66 -2.26 -2.61
N THR A 176 1.62 -1.57 -3.04
CA THR A 176 1.48 -0.12 -2.84
C THR A 176 0.16 0.23 -2.19
N HIS A 177 0.03 1.42 -1.61
CA HIS A 177 -1.28 1.89 -1.18
C HIS A 177 -2.01 2.52 -2.36
N HIS A 178 -1.45 3.59 -2.92
CA HIS A 178 -2.03 4.22 -4.11
C HIS A 178 -1.84 3.32 -5.35
N ALA A 179 -2.80 3.45 -6.26
CA ALA A 179 -2.81 2.66 -7.48
C ALA A 179 -1.73 3.13 -8.47
N PRO A 180 -1.00 2.18 -9.11
CA PRO A 180 0.04 2.50 -10.10
C PRO A 180 -0.53 2.83 -11.50
N SER A 181 -1.86 2.80 -11.67
CA SER A 181 -2.55 3.20 -12.90
C SER A 181 -3.95 3.69 -12.61
N LEU A 182 -4.42 4.68 -13.38
CA LEU A 182 -5.77 5.24 -13.24
C LEU A 182 -6.86 4.35 -13.85
N GLY A 183 -6.52 3.55 -14.88
CA GLY A 183 -7.49 2.76 -15.66
C GLY A 183 -8.20 1.66 -14.87
N ARG A 184 -7.59 1.14 -13.80
CA ARG A 184 -8.23 0.20 -12.85
C ARG A 184 -8.62 0.86 -11.52
N ALA A 185 -8.17 2.09 -11.29
CA ALA A 185 -8.32 2.78 -10.02
C ALA A 185 -9.43 3.82 -10.02
N SER A 186 -10.00 4.20 -11.17
CA SER A 186 -11.09 5.18 -11.27
C SER A 186 -12.31 4.58 -11.96
N SER A 187 -13.52 4.91 -11.49
CA SER A 187 -14.73 4.63 -12.26
C SER A 187 -14.69 5.45 -13.57
N PRO A 188 -15.26 4.98 -14.69
CA PRO A 188 -15.25 5.73 -15.95
C PRO A 188 -15.78 7.17 -15.83
N GLN A 189 -16.68 7.39 -14.86
CA GLN A 189 -17.29 8.68 -14.55
C GLN A 189 -16.33 9.65 -13.83
N HIS A 190 -15.27 9.14 -13.20
CA HIS A 190 -14.30 9.93 -12.42
C HIS A 190 -12.92 10.00 -13.07
N ALA A 191 -12.64 9.17 -14.08
CA ALA A 191 -11.38 9.18 -14.83
C ALA A 191 -11.08 10.53 -15.52
N GLN A 192 -12.13 11.31 -15.84
CA GLN A 192 -12.04 12.63 -16.46
C GLN A 192 -12.03 13.78 -15.43
N ASN A 193 -12.18 13.49 -14.13
CA ASN A 193 -12.20 14.55 -13.12
C ASN A 193 -10.78 15.05 -12.83
N PRO A 194 -10.57 16.37 -12.68
CA PRO A 194 -9.25 16.94 -12.40
C PRO A 194 -8.66 16.47 -11.06
N TRP A 195 -9.47 15.91 -10.15
CA TRP A 195 -9.01 15.38 -8.86
C TRP A 195 -8.54 13.92 -8.93
N SER A 196 -8.74 13.22 -10.05
CA SER A 196 -8.44 11.79 -10.19
C SER A 196 -6.97 11.46 -9.91
N SER A 197 -6.07 12.39 -10.24
CA SER A 197 -4.63 12.27 -9.96
C SER A 197 -4.27 12.32 -8.47
N ALA A 198 -5.20 12.70 -7.59
CA ALA A 198 -4.99 12.61 -6.13
C ALA A 198 -5.11 11.17 -5.60
N PHE A 199 -5.59 10.25 -6.43
CA PHE A 199 -5.89 8.86 -6.05
C PHE A 199 -4.93 7.86 -6.71
N GLY A 200 -4.22 8.25 -7.77
CA GLY A 200 -3.24 7.38 -8.41
C GLY A 200 -2.50 8.09 -9.52
N THR A 201 -1.47 7.44 -10.04
CA THR A 201 -0.67 7.97 -11.16
C THR A 201 -0.36 6.83 -12.08
N ASP A 202 -0.55 7.03 -13.38
CA ASP A 202 -0.17 6.04 -14.37
C ASP A 202 1.35 5.99 -14.54
N ILE A 203 1.97 5.17 -13.72
CA ILE A 203 3.39 4.85 -13.81
C ILE A 203 3.62 3.60 -14.67
N LEU A 204 2.56 2.82 -14.92
CA LEU A 204 2.62 1.56 -15.65
C LEU A 204 2.72 1.77 -17.17
N SER A 205 2.13 2.84 -17.71
CA SER A 205 2.22 3.17 -19.14
C SER A 205 3.63 3.57 -19.60
N ASN A 206 4.42 4.14 -18.69
CA ASN A 206 5.67 4.84 -19.01
C ASN A 206 6.91 4.17 -18.39
N GLY A 207 6.83 2.89 -18.02
CA GLY A 207 7.95 2.17 -17.39
C GLY A 207 8.06 0.71 -17.82
N CYS A 208 9.28 0.18 -17.75
CA CYS A 208 9.55 -1.26 -17.89
C CYS A 208 9.37 -1.91 -16.51
N TRP A 209 8.26 -2.64 -16.35
CA TRP A 209 7.88 -3.32 -15.11
C TRP A 209 7.82 -4.83 -15.28
N ASP A 210 8.47 -5.36 -16.33
CA ASP A 210 8.38 -6.75 -16.77
C ASP A 210 8.90 -7.75 -15.73
N SER A 211 9.73 -7.27 -14.80
CA SER A 211 10.24 -8.04 -13.68
C SER A 211 9.19 -8.30 -12.59
N VAL A 212 8.08 -7.55 -12.57
CA VAL A 212 7.04 -7.63 -11.53
C VAL A 212 5.99 -8.68 -11.92
N ASN A 213 5.90 -9.76 -11.14
CA ASN A 213 4.92 -10.83 -11.39
C ASN A 213 3.52 -10.45 -10.92
N ALA A 214 3.42 -9.72 -9.80
CA ALA A 214 2.16 -9.23 -9.27
C ALA A 214 2.32 -7.84 -8.63
N TRP A 215 1.33 -6.98 -8.85
CA TRP A 215 1.20 -5.68 -8.20
C TRP A 215 -0.11 -5.65 -7.42
N ILE A 216 0.00 -5.53 -6.09
CA ILE A 216 -1.12 -5.42 -5.17
C ILE A 216 -1.23 -3.96 -4.74
N PHE A 217 -2.41 -3.38 -4.83
CA PHE A 217 -2.62 -1.99 -4.43
C PHE A 217 -3.97 -1.78 -3.74
N GLY A 218 -4.02 -0.82 -2.83
CA GLY A 218 -5.28 -0.31 -2.26
C GLY A 218 -5.83 0.85 -3.09
N HIS A 219 -6.63 1.69 -2.45
CA HIS A 219 -7.08 2.98 -2.96
C HIS A 219 -7.66 2.92 -4.39
N ALA A 220 -8.30 1.80 -4.72
CA ALA A 220 -8.86 1.53 -6.04
C ALA A 220 -10.37 1.79 -6.02
N PHE A 221 -10.90 2.71 -6.83
CA PHE A 221 -12.35 2.96 -6.86
C PHE A 221 -13.19 1.82 -7.46
N HIS A 222 -12.58 0.71 -7.88
CA HIS A 222 -13.29 -0.42 -8.48
C HIS A 222 -13.58 -1.53 -7.47
N LYS A 223 -14.88 -1.69 -7.15
CA LYS A 223 -15.41 -2.79 -6.32
C LYS A 223 -15.23 -4.12 -7.07
N ARG A 224 -14.64 -5.14 -6.44
CA ARG A 224 -15.01 -6.53 -6.76
C ARG A 224 -16.23 -6.87 -5.92
N VAL A 225 -17.41 -6.87 -6.54
CA VAL A 225 -18.61 -7.45 -5.93
C VAL A 225 -18.38 -8.96 -5.87
N GLN A 226 -18.02 -9.48 -4.70
CA GLN A 226 -18.33 -10.87 -4.36
C GLN A 226 -19.68 -10.89 -3.62
N GLY A 227 -20.45 -11.95 -3.90
CA GLY A 227 -21.87 -12.17 -3.62
C GLY A 227 -22.49 -11.58 -2.35
N GLU A 228 -23.79 -11.31 -2.49
CA GLU A 228 -24.75 -10.70 -1.58
C GLU A 228 -24.59 -11.03 -0.08
N GLY A 229 -24.87 -10.02 0.76
CA GLY A 229 -25.38 -10.22 2.11
C GLY A 229 -24.51 -9.74 3.26
N ASN A 230 -24.34 -8.41 3.39
CA ASN A 230 -24.42 -7.64 4.64
C ASN A 230 -23.89 -6.23 4.40
N GLN A 231 -24.38 -5.25 5.17
CA GLN A 231 -23.91 -3.86 5.14
C GLN A 231 -22.38 -3.83 5.34
N GLY A 232 -21.66 -3.78 4.22
CA GLY A 232 -20.27 -4.23 4.13
C GLY A 232 -19.29 -3.08 4.17
N HIS A 233 -18.25 -3.24 5.00
CA HIS A 233 -17.02 -2.44 4.91
C HIS A 233 -16.53 -2.48 3.45
N GLN A 234 -16.24 -1.32 2.87
CA GLN A 234 -15.89 -1.21 1.45
C GLN A 234 -14.44 -1.62 1.24
N GLN A 235 -14.19 -2.87 0.86
CA GLN A 235 -12.83 -3.34 0.53
C GLN A 235 -12.49 -3.03 -0.93
N SER A 236 -11.37 -2.35 -1.16
CA SER A 236 -10.87 -2.01 -2.51
C SER A 236 -9.44 -2.44 -2.77
N THR A 237 -9.16 -3.75 -2.75
CA THR A 237 -7.84 -4.26 -3.14
C THR A 237 -7.80 -4.57 -4.64
N GLY A 238 -6.90 -3.90 -5.36
CA GLY A 238 -6.55 -4.19 -6.76
C GLY A 238 -5.38 -5.16 -6.87
N ILE A 239 -5.43 -6.06 -7.86
CA ILE A 239 -4.31 -6.94 -8.23
C ILE A 239 -4.10 -6.85 -9.75
N ARG A 240 -2.86 -6.60 -10.17
CA ARG A 240 -2.39 -6.78 -11.54
C ARG A 240 -1.39 -7.92 -11.57
N THR A 241 -1.55 -8.87 -12.48
CA THR A 241 -0.59 -9.94 -12.75
C THR A 241 0.05 -9.72 -14.11
N SER A 242 1.29 -10.18 -14.32
CA SER A 242 2.01 -10.05 -15.59
C SER A 242 1.51 -10.99 -16.71
N VAL A 243 0.36 -11.64 -16.51
CA VAL A 243 -0.24 -12.58 -17.48
C VAL A 243 -1.54 -11.98 -18.02
N GLU A 244 -1.43 -11.26 -19.14
CA GLU A 244 -2.36 -11.19 -20.27
C GLU A 244 -1.52 -11.23 -21.55
#